data_AF-A0A1E5IFH6-F1
#
_entry.id   AF-A0A1E5IFH6-F1
#
_cell.length_a   1.000
_cell.length_b   1.000
_cell.length_c   1.000
_cell.angle_alpha   90.00
_cell.angle_beta   90.00
_cell.angle_gamma   90.00
#
_symmetry.space_group_name_H-M   'P 1'
#
loop_
_entity.id
_entity.type
_entity.pdbx_description
1 polymer ?
#
loop_
_entity_poly.entity_id
_entity_poly.type
_entity_poly.pdbx_seq_one_letter_code
_entity_poly.pdbx_strand_id
1 'polypeptide(L)'
;MLTEEAFCFPRYGVAGRADVVYLPKKGMLGEGTFLGKIIDIKIGRKPDFWAAAWQLSFYRYISKLLFPKWTGASLEVLYLEDGEAKDVSDWIADAEVEALLEAYKNGTLYDKQAVYAFNKRYDRNYRKSKTGTRLNRKL
;
A
#
# COMPACT_ATOMS: atom_id res chain seq x y z
N MET A 1 -8.54 -14.80 -10.00
CA MET A 1 -7.90 -15.90 -9.23
C MET A 1 -7.31 -15.24 -8.01
N LEU A 2 -7.42 -15.83 -6.82
CA LEU A 2 -6.79 -15.30 -5.61
C LEU A 2 -5.50 -16.08 -5.43
N THR A 3 -4.37 -15.37 -5.39
CA THR A 3 -3.06 -15.98 -5.21
C THR A 3 -2.32 -15.22 -4.11
N GLU A 4 -1.66 -15.95 -3.22
CA GLU A 4 -0.55 -15.40 -2.45
C GLU A 4 0.62 -15.18 -3.40
N GLU A 5 1.26 -14.02 -3.32
CA GLU A 5 2.36 -13.70 -4.22
C GLU A 5 3.57 -13.23 -3.44
N ALA A 6 4.67 -13.97 -3.61
CA ALA A 6 5.95 -13.61 -3.05
C ALA A 6 6.68 -12.67 -4.02
N PHE A 7 7.10 -11.53 -3.50
CA PHE A 7 7.84 -10.52 -4.24
C PHE A 7 9.27 -10.49 -3.72
N CYS A 8 10.24 -10.62 -4.62
CA CYS A 8 11.64 -10.40 -4.32
C CYS A 8 12.15 -9.25 -5.19
N PHE A 9 12.79 -8.28 -4.56
CA PHE A 9 13.33 -7.11 -5.23
C PHE A 9 14.82 -6.93 -4.89
N PRO A 10 15.70 -7.73 -5.54
CA PRO A 10 17.13 -7.77 -5.23
C PRO A 10 17.83 -6.42 -5.38
N ARG A 11 17.36 -5.55 -6.29
CA ARG A 11 17.91 -4.19 -6.51
C ARG A 11 17.98 -3.36 -5.22
N TYR A 12 17.04 -3.59 -4.29
CA TYR A 12 16.97 -2.89 -3.01
C TYR A 12 17.19 -3.82 -1.82
N GLY A 13 17.44 -5.12 -2.06
CA GLY A 13 17.55 -6.12 -1.00
C GLY A 13 16.25 -6.30 -0.19
N VAL A 14 15.09 -6.07 -0.80
CA VAL A 14 13.77 -6.17 -0.15
C VAL A 14 13.02 -7.39 -0.67
N ALA A 15 12.36 -8.13 0.22
CA ALA A 15 11.44 -9.20 -0.14
C ALA A 15 10.19 -9.14 0.74
N GLY A 16 9.08 -9.67 0.25
CA GLY A 16 7.82 -9.73 0.99
C GLY A 16 6.82 -10.66 0.33
N ARG A 17 5.65 -10.82 0.96
CA ARG A 17 4.55 -11.63 0.45
C ARG A 17 3.27 -10.85 0.68
N ALA A 18 2.47 -10.66 -0.37
CA ALA A 18 1.10 -10.18 -0.21
C ALA A 18 0.18 -11.36 0.12
N ASP A 19 -0.75 -11.15 1.05
CA ASP A 19 -1.72 -12.17 1.45
C ASP A 19 -2.65 -12.51 0.29
N VAL A 20 -3.18 -11.49 -0.37
CA VAL A 20 -4.09 -11.68 -1.50
C VAL A 20 -3.77 -10.72 -2.62
N VAL A 21 -3.51 -11.32 -3.78
CA VAL A 21 -3.39 -10.64 -5.06
C VAL A 21 -4.57 -11.07 -5.94
N TYR A 22 -5.46 -10.14 -6.23
CA TYR A 22 -6.61 -10.38 -7.10
C TYR A 22 -6.33 -9.88 -8.52
N LEU A 23 -6.20 -10.86 -9.42
CA LEU A 23 -6.15 -10.70 -10.86
C LEU A 23 -7.57 -10.93 -11.43
N PRO A 24 -8.31 -9.90 -11.86
CA PRO A 24 -9.58 -10.15 -12.56
C PRO A 24 -9.32 -10.89 -13.86
N LYS A 25 -10.03 -12.01 -14.08
CA LYS A 25 -9.94 -12.81 -15.32
C LYS A 25 -10.56 -12.08 -16.53
N LYS A 26 -11.38 -11.06 -16.31
CA LYS A 26 -12.02 -10.22 -17.33
C LYS A 26 -12.17 -8.81 -16.77
N GLY A 27 -11.52 -7.87 -17.43
CA GLY A 27 -11.35 -6.48 -17.01
C GLY A 27 -10.07 -5.92 -17.62
N MET A 28 -9.88 -6.17 -18.92
CA MET A 28 -8.83 -5.50 -19.68
C MET A 28 -9.32 -4.08 -19.93
N LEU A 29 -8.54 -3.08 -19.52
CA LEU A 29 -8.77 -1.67 -19.90
C LEU A 29 -8.46 -1.41 -21.40
N GLY A 30 -8.62 -2.42 -22.26
CA GLY A 30 -7.90 -2.50 -23.53
C GLY A 30 -6.45 -2.98 -23.35
N GLU A 31 -5.87 -3.48 -24.45
CA GLU A 31 -4.43 -3.83 -24.62
C GLU A 31 -3.79 -4.77 -23.57
N GLY A 32 -4.58 -5.58 -22.85
CA GLY A 32 -4.00 -6.56 -21.90
C GLY A 32 -3.50 -5.95 -20.60
N THR A 33 -4.01 -4.76 -20.27
CA THR A 33 -3.80 -4.09 -18.99
C THR A 33 -4.81 -4.60 -17.97
N PHE A 34 -4.34 -5.09 -16.82
CA PHE A 34 -5.22 -5.60 -15.75
C PHE A 34 -5.24 -4.64 -14.56
N LEU A 35 -6.45 -4.28 -14.12
CA LEU A 35 -6.65 -3.63 -12.82
C LEU A 35 -6.59 -4.68 -11.72
N GLY A 36 -5.46 -4.78 -11.04
CA GLY A 36 -5.29 -5.66 -9.87
C GLY A 36 -5.95 -5.10 -8.61
N LYS A 37 -6.09 -5.94 -7.58
CA LYS A 37 -6.29 -5.50 -6.20
C LYS A 37 -5.34 -6.26 -5.30
N ILE A 38 -4.65 -5.56 -4.41
CA ILE A 38 -3.80 -6.16 -3.38
C ILE A 38 -4.48 -5.93 -2.04
N ILE A 39 -4.68 -7.03 -1.29
CA ILE A 39 -5.33 -7.00 0.02
C ILE A 39 -4.35 -7.51 1.06
N ASP A 40 -4.18 -6.75 2.13
CA ASP A 40 -3.39 -7.09 3.31
C ASP A 40 -4.36 -7.40 4.45
N ILE A 41 -4.29 -8.61 4.97
CA ILE A 41 -5.23 -9.16 5.95
C ILE A 41 -4.58 -9.06 7.33
N LYS A 42 -5.19 -8.29 8.22
CA LYS A 42 -4.73 -8.12 9.59
C LYS A 42 -5.65 -8.85 10.56
N ILE A 43 -5.04 -9.69 11.40
CA ILE A 43 -5.66 -10.39 12.54
C ILE A 43 -5.16 -9.71 13.82
N GLY A 44 -6.03 -9.51 14.80
CA GLY A 44 -5.69 -8.85 16.05
C GLY A 44 -6.05 -7.37 16.11
N ARG A 45 -5.82 -6.79 17.30
CA ARG A 45 -6.07 -5.38 17.64
C ARG A 45 -5.46 -4.47 16.58
N LYS A 46 -6.29 -3.63 15.93
CA LYS A 46 -5.95 -2.80 14.77
C LYS A 46 -4.49 -2.31 14.78
N PRO A 47 -3.57 -2.93 14.00
CA PRO A 47 -2.35 -2.27 13.62
C PRO A 47 -2.65 -0.88 13.02
N ASP A 48 -1.68 0.02 13.12
CA ASP A 48 -1.77 1.33 12.51
C ASP A 48 -2.01 1.17 11.00
N PHE A 49 -3.16 1.63 10.50
CA PHE A 49 -3.50 1.62 9.07
C PHE A 49 -2.37 2.22 8.21
N TRP A 50 -1.54 3.08 8.78
CA TRP A 50 -0.36 3.62 8.11
C TRP A 50 0.71 2.59 7.80
N ALA A 51 1.04 1.71 8.74
CA ALA A 51 2.03 0.66 8.50
C ALA A 51 1.53 -0.29 7.40
N ALA A 52 0.24 -0.64 7.45
CA ALA A 52 -0.40 -1.47 6.42
C ALA A 52 -0.45 -0.76 5.05
N ALA A 53 -0.74 0.54 5.03
CA ALA A 53 -0.72 1.34 3.79
C ALA A 53 0.69 1.38 3.17
N TRP A 54 1.75 1.59 3.96
CA TRP A 54 3.13 1.51 3.48
C TRP A 54 3.44 0.13 2.89
N GLN A 55 3.12 -0.93 3.62
CA GLN A 55 3.33 -2.31 3.18
C GLN A 55 2.64 -2.58 1.83
N LEU A 56 1.35 -2.22 1.70
CA LEU A 56 0.60 -2.37 0.45
C LEU A 56 1.16 -1.53 -0.70
N SER A 57 1.58 -0.29 -0.43
CA SER A 57 2.19 0.57 -1.46
C SER A 57 3.54 0.04 -1.94
N PHE A 58 4.35 -0.58 -1.07
CA PHE A 58 5.53 -1.33 -1.50
C PHE A 58 5.16 -2.48 -2.42
N TYR A 59 4.15 -3.29 -2.07
CA TYR A 59 3.71 -4.38 -2.92
C TYR A 59 3.20 -3.90 -4.27
N ARG A 60 2.41 -2.83 -4.33
CA ARG A 60 1.97 -2.24 -5.60
C ARG A 60 3.15 -1.78 -6.45
N TYR A 61 4.08 -1.03 -5.85
CA TYR A 61 5.25 -0.50 -6.57
C TYR A 61 6.09 -1.63 -7.17
N ILE A 62 6.42 -2.64 -6.35
CA ILE A 62 7.20 -3.80 -6.81
C ILE A 62 6.43 -4.61 -7.87
N SER A 63 5.12 -4.82 -7.67
CA SER A 63 4.29 -5.55 -8.63
C SER A 63 4.26 -4.88 -10.00
N LYS A 64 4.21 -3.54 -10.07
CA LYS A 64 4.30 -2.80 -11.35
C LYS A 64 5.61 -3.04 -12.08
N LEU A 65 6.71 -3.19 -11.34
CA LEU A 65 8.03 -3.41 -11.92
C LEU A 65 8.23 -4.86 -12.40
N LEU A 66 7.67 -5.83 -11.67
CA LEU A 66 7.73 -7.25 -12.05
C LEU A 66 6.70 -7.60 -13.13
N PHE A 67 5.54 -6.94 -13.12
CA PHE A 67 4.43 -7.18 -14.03
C PHE A 67 3.98 -5.85 -14.68
N PRO A 68 4.64 -5.38 -15.74
CA PRO A 68 4.33 -4.08 -16.35
C PRO A 68 2.90 -3.94 -16.90
N LYS A 69 2.26 -5.07 -17.23
CA LYS A 69 0.85 -5.14 -17.65
C LYS A 69 -0.15 -4.97 -16.49
N TRP A 70 0.37 -4.87 -15.28
CA TRP A 70 -0.35 -4.73 -14.03
C TRP A 70 -0.30 -3.27 -13.57
N THR A 71 -1.22 -2.47 -14.11
CA THR A 71 -1.28 -1.03 -13.83
C THR A 71 -2.47 -0.72 -12.92
N GLY A 72 -2.27 0.22 -12.00
CA GLY A 72 -3.35 0.75 -11.18
C GLY A 72 -3.95 -0.22 -10.16
N ALA A 73 -3.16 -1.13 -9.56
CA ALA A 73 -3.69 -2.01 -8.53
C ALA A 73 -4.24 -1.20 -7.34
N SER A 74 -5.51 -1.43 -6.98
CA SER A 74 -6.11 -0.85 -5.77
C SER A 74 -5.60 -1.57 -4.54
N LEU A 75 -5.56 -0.85 -3.41
CA LEU A 75 -4.98 -1.31 -2.15
C LEU A 75 -6.05 -1.30 -1.07
N GLU A 76 -6.26 -2.43 -0.40
CA GLU A 76 -7.22 -2.54 0.69
C GLU A 76 -6.61 -3.26 1.89
N VAL A 77 -6.82 -2.69 3.08
CA VAL A 77 -6.50 -3.35 4.35
C VAL A 77 -7.78 -3.93 4.92
N LEU A 78 -7.78 -5.23 5.24
CA LEU A 78 -8.93 -5.92 5.84
C LEU A 78 -8.60 -6.35 7.28
N TYR A 79 -9.37 -5.87 8.25
CA TYR A 79 -9.28 -6.24 9.66
C TYR A 79 -10.37 -7.26 9.99
N LEU A 80 -9.98 -8.52 10.21
CA LEU A 80 -10.94 -9.61 10.38
C LEU A 80 -11.73 -9.52 11.68
N GLU A 81 -11.15 -9.02 12.77
CA GLU A 81 -11.84 -8.94 14.07
C GLU A 81 -13.06 -8.02 14.04
N ASP A 82 -12.98 -6.92 13.31
CA ASP A 82 -14.05 -5.90 13.24
C ASP A 82 -14.83 -5.94 11.91
N GLY A 83 -14.42 -6.79 10.96
CA GLY A 83 -14.97 -6.80 9.60
C GLY A 83 -14.75 -5.50 8.82
N GLU A 84 -13.76 -4.69 9.21
CA GLU A 84 -13.49 -3.39 8.56
C GLU A 84 -12.53 -3.56 7.39
N ALA A 85 -12.94 -3.06 6.22
CA ALA A 85 -12.10 -2.91 5.05
C ALA A 85 -11.82 -1.42 4.78
N LYS A 86 -10.57 -1.08 4.49
CA LYS A 86 -10.16 0.31 4.20
C LYS A 86 -9.36 0.40 2.92
N ASP A 87 -9.85 1.20 1.99
CA ASP A 87 -9.09 1.61 0.81
C ASP A 87 -7.98 2.58 1.18
N VAL A 88 -6.75 2.23 0.79
CA VAL A 88 -5.51 3.00 1.03
C VAL A 88 -4.76 3.32 -0.27
N SER A 89 -5.41 3.16 -1.43
CA SER A 89 -4.79 3.27 -2.76
C SER A 89 -4.08 4.62 -2.97
N ASP A 90 -4.69 5.71 -2.50
CA ASP A 90 -4.19 7.07 -2.73
C ASP A 90 -3.41 7.65 -1.54
N TRP A 91 -3.12 6.84 -0.51
CA TRP A 91 -2.51 7.35 0.72
C TRP A 91 -1.01 7.62 0.55
N ILE A 92 -0.35 6.81 -0.28
CA ILE A 92 1.08 6.85 -0.53
C ILE A 92 1.29 6.67 -2.03
N ALA A 93 1.93 7.65 -2.66
CA ALA A 93 2.26 7.63 -4.08
C ALA A 93 3.49 6.75 -4.36
N ASP A 94 3.55 6.19 -5.58
CA ASP A 94 4.68 5.34 -6.00
C ASP A 94 6.03 6.08 -5.94
N ALA A 95 6.05 7.37 -6.25
CA ALA A 95 7.26 8.20 -6.14
C ALA A 95 7.78 8.31 -4.70
N GLU A 96 6.89 8.25 -3.71
CA GLU A 96 7.26 8.29 -2.30
C GLU A 96 7.87 6.94 -1.86
N VAL A 97 7.34 5.83 -2.38
CA VAL A 97 7.91 4.48 -2.19
C VAL A 97 9.29 4.40 -2.82
N GLU A 98 9.45 4.89 -4.06
CA GLU A 98 10.73 4.89 -4.77
C GLU A 98 11.78 5.72 -4.03
N ALA A 99 11.43 6.94 -3.60
CA ALA A 99 12.33 7.80 -2.83
C ALA A 99 12.79 7.12 -1.52
N LEU A 100 11.89 6.40 -0.86
CA LEU A 100 12.19 5.65 0.37
C LEU A 100 13.14 4.48 0.10
N LEU A 101 12.91 3.72 -0.97
CA LEU A 101 13.76 2.61 -1.39
C LEU A 101 15.17 3.07 -1.81
N GLU A 102 15.28 4.16 -2.56
CA GLU A 102 16.56 4.73 -2.94
C GLU A 102 17.32 5.27 -1.72
N ALA A 103 16.63 5.94 -0.79
CA ALA A 103 17.25 6.38 0.46
C ALA A 103 17.73 5.18 1.32
N TYR A 104 16.95 4.10 1.38
CA TYR A 104 17.36 2.87 2.07
C TYR A 104 18.62 2.25 1.44
N LYS A 105 18.62 2.09 0.11
CA LYS A 105 19.76 1.55 -0.65
C LYS A 105 21.02 2.38 -0.48
N ASN A 106 20.89 3.70 -0.41
CA ASN A 106 22.01 4.62 -0.24
C ASN A 106 22.43 4.78 1.24
N GLY A 107 21.81 4.03 2.16
CA GLY A 107 22.12 4.08 3.59
C GLY A 107 21.70 5.36 4.30
N THR A 108 20.99 6.27 3.63
CA THR A 108 20.57 7.57 4.19
C THR A 108 19.31 7.46 5.05
N LEU A 109 18.60 6.34 4.98
CA LEU A 109 17.37 6.11 5.74
C LEU A 109 17.60 5.64 7.19
N TYR A 110 18.81 5.20 7.56
CA TYR A 110 19.06 4.66 8.91
C TYR A 110 19.01 5.70 10.04
N ASP A 111 18.85 6.99 9.71
CA ASP A 111 18.54 7.99 10.72
C ASP A 111 17.10 7.80 11.23
N LYS A 112 16.97 7.27 12.46
CA LYS A 112 15.70 7.12 13.17
C LYS A 112 14.88 8.41 13.20
N GLN A 113 15.52 9.59 13.17
CA GLN A 113 14.83 10.87 13.10
C GLN A 113 14.23 11.14 11.72
N ALA A 114 14.90 10.75 10.63
CA ALA A 114 14.37 10.87 9.27
C ALA A 114 13.15 9.97 9.07
N VAL A 115 13.22 8.71 9.53
CA VAL A 115 12.08 7.77 9.50
C VAL A 115 10.92 8.27 10.36
N TYR A 116 11.21 8.79 11.56
CA TYR A 116 10.19 9.35 12.44
C TYR A 116 9.56 10.64 11.87
N ALA A 117 10.36 11.54 11.29
CA ALA A 117 9.88 12.78 10.68
C ALA A 117 9.02 12.49 9.45
N PHE A 118 9.42 11.49 8.65
CA PHE A 118 8.63 10.96 7.54
C PHE A 118 7.26 10.50 8.07
N ASN A 119 7.23 9.54 9.00
CA ASN A 119 5.97 9.05 9.60
C ASN A 119 5.11 10.17 10.23
N LYS A 120 5.72 11.15 10.89
CA LYS A 120 5.03 12.29 11.55
C LYS A 120 4.39 13.26 10.55
N ARG A 121 5.00 13.47 9.37
CA ARG A 121 4.42 14.29 8.30
C ARG A 121 3.12 13.67 7.78
N TYR A 122 3.07 12.35 7.64
CA TYR A 122 1.90 11.63 7.13
C TYR A 122 0.81 11.42 8.18
N ASP A 123 1.14 11.13 9.45
CA ASP A 123 0.15 11.09 10.54
C ASP A 123 -0.58 12.45 10.69
N ARG A 124 0.13 13.57 10.44
CA ARG A 124 -0.49 14.91 10.41
C ARG A 124 -1.51 15.05 9.25
N ASN A 125 -1.21 14.50 8.08
CA ASN A 125 -2.10 14.56 6.92
C ASN A 125 -3.32 13.63 7.10
N TYR A 126 -3.14 12.47 7.76
CA TYR A 126 -4.23 11.59 8.19
C TYR A 126 -5.22 12.26 9.13
N ARG A 127 -4.70 12.89 10.19
CA ARG A 127 -5.54 13.54 11.19
C ARG A 127 -6.30 14.72 10.57
N LYS A 128 -5.69 15.41 9.59
CA LYS A 128 -6.35 16.46 8.81
C LYS A 128 -7.49 15.91 7.92
N SER A 129 -7.33 14.73 7.30
CA SER A 129 -8.41 14.13 6.50
C SER A 129 -9.59 13.66 7.37
N LYS A 130 -9.33 13.22 8.62
CA LYS A 130 -10.40 12.95 9.61
C LYS A 130 -11.16 14.21 10.07
N THR A 131 -10.53 15.39 10.06
CA THR A 131 -11.23 16.65 10.36
C THR A 131 -12.00 17.23 9.16
N GLY A 132 -11.82 16.67 7.96
CA GLY A 132 -12.39 17.19 6.71
C GLY A 132 -13.72 16.59 6.27
N THR A 133 -14.31 15.63 7.01
CA THR A 133 -15.61 15.07 6.64
C THR A 133 -16.45 14.74 7.87
N ARG A 134 -16.86 15.79 8.61
CA ARG A 134 -18.19 15.74 9.24
C ARG A 134 -19.20 15.74 8.09
N LEU A 135 -19.59 14.55 7.63
CA LEU A 135 -20.85 14.38 6.93
C LEU A 135 -21.92 15.02 7.83
N ASN A 136 -22.48 16.13 7.36
CA ASN A 136 -23.70 16.70 7.91
C ASN A 136 -24.77 15.61 7.82
N ARG A 137 -24.91 14.78 8.86
CA ARG A 137 -26.15 14.08 9.13
C ARG A 137 -27.15 15.12 9.57
N LYS A 138 -27.82 15.73 8.60
CA LYS A 138 -29.20 16.17 8.82
C LYS A 138 -30.09 15.12 8.16
N LEU A 139 -30.84 14.46 9.03
CA LEU A 139 -32.03 13.67 8.73
C LEU A 139 -33.02 14.50 7.91
#